data_AF-A0A2E8EZD9-F1
#
_entry.id   AF-A0A2E8EZD9-F1
#
_cell.length_a   1.000
_cell.length_b   1.000
_cell.length_c   1.000
_cell.angle_alpha   90.00
_cell.angle_beta   90.00
_cell.angle_gamma   90.00
#
_symmetry.space_group_name_H-M   'P 1'
#
loop_
_entity.id
_entity.type
_entity.pdbx_description
1 polymer ?
#
loop_
_entity_poly.entity_id
_entity_poly.type
_entity_poly.pdbx_seq_one_letter_code
_entity_poly.pdbx_strand_id
1 'polypeptide(L)'
;MPDRPSSHSRPSKEVPDAQTMASAFGPRSPVFLQTYPELMSLFQYVKDVPEVSLRFRLWRTYRPNTNIALEDDEANFVKETYLALLARLVARLFLDNSPLPSGVDELTKISDGEFFQERYITNFIEEDFFTWLLCPPVLDQGLALMLALADSLSTYDLGSCEPDVLLDLYKRFVPEPLEDNPSRKPVPEWLAGYVLSEETESLVNPDHSVLAPCCGTGEFLARAVRTIKHGLLERGEDAFDTLLLILDQVKGMDTQPLAVTIARTSYLLALGDLVREFHPPVLLPVYLSVASFPPMRNQNPELGNAEPVYEFIGSEPEEVFHIPESVALNPVMLDWLFDRFPNYLKGAHLRTRGEDTEDAVQAVLVALYNYLAAPKPRTPIPDPLSPFATEVMIDTAETLIRLYLKQPTTVWLHILKNAPAPVHLAQRKFDMVVSRFLRSA
;
A
#
# COMPACT_ATOMS: atom_id res chain seq x y z
N MET A 1 -34.61 -13.95 -47.18
CA MET A 1 -34.04 -14.20 -45.84
C MET A 1 -33.94 -12.86 -45.15
N PRO A 2 -34.79 -12.56 -44.16
CA PRO A 2 -34.80 -11.26 -43.50
C PRO A 2 -33.71 -11.17 -42.43
N ASP A 3 -33.33 -9.93 -42.17
CA ASP A 3 -32.21 -9.47 -41.34
C ASP A 3 -32.19 -10.04 -39.91
N ARG A 4 -30.99 -10.37 -39.43
CA ARG A 4 -30.72 -10.55 -38.01
C ARG A 4 -30.70 -9.16 -37.34
N PRO A 5 -31.38 -8.98 -36.20
CA PRO A 5 -31.41 -7.70 -35.53
C PRO A 5 -30.02 -7.33 -35.00
N SER A 6 -29.67 -6.06 -35.21
CA SER A 6 -28.52 -5.36 -34.66
C SER A 6 -28.35 -5.62 -33.16
N SER A 7 -27.12 -5.91 -32.77
CA SER A 7 -26.66 -5.97 -31.38
C SER A 7 -27.18 -4.78 -30.59
N HIS A 8 -27.91 -5.04 -29.51
CA HIS A 8 -28.25 -4.07 -28.49
C HIS A 8 -26.97 -3.34 -28.02
N SER A 9 -26.88 -2.04 -28.30
CA SER A 9 -25.89 -1.17 -27.68
C SER A 9 -26.15 -1.18 -26.17
N ARG A 10 -25.23 -1.74 -25.38
CA ARG A 10 -25.23 -1.51 -23.93
C ARG A 10 -25.20 0.02 -23.71
N PRO A 11 -26.01 0.58 -22.80
CA PRO A 11 -25.89 2.00 -22.48
C PRO A 11 -24.44 2.29 -22.08
N SER A 12 -23.88 3.38 -22.60
CA SER A 12 -22.57 3.87 -22.19
C SER A 12 -22.61 4.15 -20.69
N LYS A 13 -21.76 3.48 -19.90
CA LYS A 13 -21.64 3.73 -18.47
C LYS A 13 -21.13 5.15 -18.25
N GLU A 14 -21.55 5.77 -17.15
CA GLU A 14 -21.09 7.10 -16.74
C GLU A 14 -19.68 7.02 -16.16
N VAL A 15 -18.78 7.92 -16.56
CA VAL A 15 -17.47 8.08 -15.91
C VAL A 15 -17.69 8.85 -14.61
N PRO A 16 -17.40 8.26 -13.43
CA PRO A 16 -17.71 8.90 -12.17
C PRO A 16 -16.64 9.92 -11.79
N ASP A 17 -17.07 11.08 -11.30
CA ASP A 17 -16.22 12.02 -10.58
C ASP A 17 -16.21 11.74 -9.06
N ALA A 18 -15.38 12.47 -8.32
CA ALA A 18 -15.24 12.31 -6.88
C ALA A 18 -16.57 12.51 -6.13
N GLN A 19 -17.39 13.48 -6.54
CA GLN A 19 -18.66 13.79 -5.89
C GLN A 19 -19.71 12.69 -6.14
N THR A 20 -19.73 12.13 -7.35
CA THR A 20 -20.59 11.02 -7.76
C THR A 20 -20.26 9.78 -6.92
N MET A 21 -18.98 9.41 -6.84
CA MET A 21 -18.51 8.32 -5.98
C MET A 21 -18.88 8.55 -4.52
N ALA A 22 -18.62 9.74 -4.00
CA ALA A 22 -18.91 10.08 -2.61
C ALA A 22 -20.41 10.00 -2.30
N SER A 23 -21.28 10.26 -3.28
CA SER A 23 -22.73 10.20 -3.13
C SER A 23 -23.26 8.76 -3.25
N ALA A 24 -22.68 7.96 -4.14
CA ALA A 24 -23.05 6.56 -4.37
C ALA A 24 -22.53 5.61 -3.28
N PHE A 25 -21.39 5.91 -2.67
CA PHE A 25 -20.69 5.02 -1.72
C PHE A 25 -20.42 5.66 -0.35
N GLY A 26 -20.81 6.93 -0.13
CA GLY A 26 -20.56 7.64 1.12
C GLY A 26 -21.39 7.17 2.33
N PRO A 27 -21.21 7.77 3.51
CA PRO A 27 -21.84 7.31 4.77
C PRO A 27 -23.38 7.30 4.78
N ARG A 28 -24.02 8.05 3.87
CA ARG A 28 -25.48 8.13 3.72
C ARG A 28 -26.01 7.35 2.51
N SER A 29 -25.13 6.68 1.76
CA SER A 29 -25.50 5.94 0.57
C SER A 29 -26.20 4.63 0.92
N PRO A 30 -27.12 4.14 0.07
CA PRO A 30 -27.73 2.82 0.26
C PRO A 30 -26.69 1.70 0.33
N VAL A 31 -25.63 1.78 -0.49
CA VAL A 31 -24.53 0.80 -0.52
C VAL A 31 -23.86 0.73 0.86
N PHE A 32 -23.42 1.86 1.41
CA PHE A 32 -22.78 1.87 2.73
C PHE A 32 -23.72 1.43 3.85
N LEU A 33 -24.97 1.90 3.84
CA LEU A 33 -25.95 1.57 4.89
C LEU A 33 -26.30 0.07 4.92
N GLN A 34 -26.13 -0.64 3.80
CA GLN A 34 -26.30 -2.09 3.73
C GLN A 34 -25.01 -2.83 4.10
N THR A 35 -23.87 -2.40 3.58
CA THR A 35 -22.58 -3.10 3.76
C THR A 35 -21.95 -2.89 5.14
N TYR A 36 -22.05 -1.69 5.72
CA TYR A 36 -21.37 -1.37 6.98
C TYR A 36 -21.84 -2.20 8.19
N PRO A 37 -23.15 -2.39 8.44
CA PRO A 37 -23.60 -3.23 9.54
C PRO A 37 -23.10 -4.68 9.43
N GLU A 38 -23.03 -5.22 8.21
CA GLU A 38 -22.52 -6.56 7.96
C GLU A 38 -21.01 -6.63 8.21
N LEU A 39 -20.22 -5.71 7.64
CA LEU A 39 -18.78 -5.60 7.91
C LEU A 39 -18.48 -5.47 9.41
N MET A 40 -19.25 -4.64 10.12
CA MET A 40 -19.11 -4.48 11.57
C MET A 40 -19.41 -5.78 12.29
N SER A 41 -20.49 -6.49 11.92
CA SER A 41 -20.82 -7.79 12.51
C SER A 41 -19.73 -8.83 12.28
N LEU A 42 -19.15 -8.87 11.07
CA LEU A 42 -18.03 -9.77 10.77
C LEU A 42 -16.81 -9.43 11.63
N PHE A 43 -16.46 -8.15 11.73
CA PHE A 43 -15.34 -7.72 12.57
C PHE A 43 -15.56 -8.10 14.05
N GLN A 44 -16.75 -7.83 14.61
CA GLN A 44 -17.07 -8.23 15.98
C GLN A 44 -16.93 -9.74 16.22
N TYR A 45 -17.24 -10.55 15.20
CA TYR A 45 -17.12 -12.00 15.29
C TYR A 45 -15.67 -12.48 15.29
N VAL A 46 -14.74 -11.80 14.60
CA VAL A 46 -13.34 -12.23 14.48
C VAL A 46 -12.32 -11.34 15.17
N LYS A 47 -12.71 -10.25 15.84
CA LYS A 47 -11.76 -9.28 16.42
C LYS A 47 -10.78 -9.89 17.44
N ASP A 48 -11.18 -10.97 18.11
CA ASP A 48 -10.34 -11.68 19.09
C ASP A 48 -9.52 -12.82 18.46
N VAL A 49 -9.71 -13.12 17.17
CA VAL A 49 -8.86 -14.07 16.44
C VAL A 49 -7.43 -13.50 16.37
N PRO A 50 -6.38 -14.27 16.72
CA PRO A 50 -5.02 -13.74 16.90
C PRO A 50 -4.47 -12.90 15.74
N GLU A 51 -4.72 -13.31 14.49
CA GLU A 51 -4.27 -12.59 13.29
C GLU A 51 -5.05 -11.31 12.98
N VAL A 52 -6.31 -11.21 13.44
CA VAL A 52 -7.16 -10.02 13.28
C VAL A 52 -6.88 -9.03 14.40
N SER A 53 -6.77 -9.52 15.64
CA SER A 53 -6.44 -8.68 16.80
C SER A 53 -5.07 -8.01 16.64
N LEU A 54 -4.09 -8.73 16.06
CA LEU A 54 -2.78 -8.16 15.71
C LEU A 54 -2.90 -7.00 14.71
N ARG A 55 -3.62 -7.22 13.59
CA ARG A 55 -3.85 -6.18 12.57
C ARG A 55 -4.53 -4.96 13.17
N PHE A 56 -5.58 -5.16 13.96
CA PHE A 56 -6.29 -4.06 14.60
C PHE A 56 -5.41 -3.31 15.61
N ARG A 57 -4.62 -4.01 16.43
CA ARG A 57 -3.67 -3.39 17.36
C ARG A 57 -2.62 -2.56 16.63
N LEU A 58 -2.01 -3.10 15.57
CA LEU A 58 -0.99 -2.37 14.82
C LEU A 58 -1.59 -1.20 14.04
N TRP A 59 -2.78 -1.34 13.47
CA TRP A 59 -3.46 -0.22 12.82
C TRP A 59 -3.68 0.95 13.79
N ARG A 60 -4.00 0.68 15.07
CA ARG A 60 -4.17 1.73 16.08
C ARG A 60 -2.90 2.55 16.34
N THR A 61 -1.71 2.03 16.10
CA THR A 61 -0.46 2.78 16.31
C THR A 61 -0.26 3.89 15.27
N TYR A 62 -0.95 3.80 14.12
CA TYR A 62 -0.94 4.81 13.06
C TYR A 62 -1.99 5.91 13.23
N ARG A 63 -2.84 5.81 14.27
CA ARG A 63 -3.87 6.80 14.57
C ARG A 63 -3.23 8.06 15.18
N PRO A 64 -3.81 9.25 14.94
CA PRO A 64 -3.45 10.42 15.73
C PRO A 64 -3.76 10.20 17.21
N ASN A 65 -2.99 10.84 18.10
CA ASN A 65 -3.40 11.12 19.47
C ASN A 65 -4.58 12.10 19.46
N THR A 66 -5.76 11.64 19.07
CA THR A 66 -7.03 12.34 19.27
C THR A 66 -7.70 11.74 20.50
N ASN A 67 -8.29 12.57 21.36
CA ASN A 67 -9.05 12.17 22.56
C ASN A 67 -10.39 11.45 22.22
N ILE A 68 -10.38 10.57 21.21
CA ILE A 68 -11.54 9.85 20.72
C ILE A 68 -11.61 8.50 21.46
N ALA A 69 -12.83 8.06 21.84
CA ALA A 69 -13.05 6.88 22.67
C ALA A 69 -12.80 5.55 21.93
N LEU A 70 -12.60 4.45 22.67
CA LEU A 70 -12.35 3.10 22.11
C LEU A 70 -13.46 2.60 21.16
N GLU A 71 -14.73 2.93 21.41
CA GLU A 71 -15.85 2.55 20.53
C GLU A 71 -15.75 3.17 19.13
N ASP A 72 -15.03 4.29 19.00
CA ASP A 72 -14.75 4.88 17.70
C ASP A 72 -13.63 4.16 16.95
N ASP A 73 -12.73 3.42 17.61
CA ASP A 73 -11.62 2.76 16.91
C ASP A 73 -12.08 1.57 16.08
N GLU A 74 -12.92 0.69 16.64
CA GLU A 74 -13.51 -0.42 15.88
C GLU A 74 -14.35 0.14 14.71
N ALA A 75 -15.16 1.16 14.97
CA ALA A 75 -15.97 1.82 13.95
C ALA A 75 -15.12 2.44 12.83
N ASN A 76 -14.01 3.09 13.17
CA ASN A 76 -13.10 3.69 12.20
C ASN A 76 -12.32 2.64 11.42
N PHE A 77 -11.81 1.58 12.07
CA PHE A 77 -11.15 0.48 11.39
C PHE A 77 -12.05 -0.19 10.36
N VAL A 78 -13.32 -0.40 10.69
CA VAL A 78 -14.31 -0.99 9.76
C VAL A 78 -14.66 -0.02 8.62
N LYS A 79 -14.81 1.28 8.90
CA LYS A 79 -15.00 2.31 7.84
C LYS A 79 -13.80 2.39 6.90
N GLU A 80 -12.59 2.33 7.44
CA GLU A 80 -11.37 2.34 6.63
C GLU A 80 -11.22 1.05 5.83
N THR A 81 -11.60 -0.11 6.40
CA THR A 81 -11.68 -1.37 5.66
C THR A 81 -12.61 -1.24 4.46
N TYR A 82 -13.82 -0.70 4.64
CA TYR A 82 -14.77 -0.46 3.54
C TYR A 82 -14.16 0.38 2.42
N LEU A 83 -13.46 1.47 2.76
CA LEU A 83 -12.80 2.33 1.76
C LEU A 83 -11.61 1.66 1.08
N ALA A 84 -10.82 0.87 1.82
CA ALA A 84 -9.72 0.12 1.26
C ALA A 84 -10.22 -0.92 0.23
N LEU A 85 -11.34 -1.59 0.51
CA LEU A 85 -11.98 -2.50 -0.45
C LEU A 85 -12.43 -1.76 -1.71
N LEU A 86 -13.06 -0.60 -1.58
CA LEU A 86 -13.44 0.22 -2.74
C LEU A 86 -12.22 0.66 -3.56
N ALA A 87 -11.13 1.09 -2.90
CA ALA A 87 -9.90 1.48 -3.58
C ALA A 87 -9.30 0.32 -4.40
N ARG A 88 -9.26 -0.88 -3.83
CA ARG A 88 -8.81 -2.10 -4.52
C ARG A 88 -9.69 -2.44 -5.71
N LEU A 89 -11.01 -2.36 -5.55
CA LEU A 89 -11.96 -2.64 -6.63
C LEU A 89 -11.90 -1.59 -7.74
N VAL A 90 -11.72 -0.31 -7.41
CA VAL A 90 -11.51 0.76 -8.41
C VAL A 90 -10.24 0.50 -9.20
N ALA A 91 -9.12 0.19 -8.54
CA ALA A 91 -7.87 -0.15 -9.23
C ALA A 91 -8.02 -1.40 -10.12
N ARG A 92 -8.69 -2.44 -9.62
CA ARG A 92 -9.00 -3.67 -10.38
C ARG A 92 -9.83 -3.37 -11.63
N LEU A 93 -10.86 -2.55 -11.51
CA LEU A 93 -11.76 -2.21 -12.63
C LEU A 93 -11.06 -1.28 -13.63
N PHE A 94 -10.22 -0.35 -13.17
CA PHE A 94 -9.39 0.48 -14.03
C PHE A 94 -8.41 -0.34 -14.89
N LEU A 95 -7.72 -1.32 -14.29
CA LEU A 95 -6.76 -2.17 -14.99
C LEU A 95 -7.44 -3.17 -15.93
N ASP A 96 -8.63 -3.65 -15.56
CA ASP A 96 -9.36 -4.64 -16.33
C ASP A 96 -10.87 -4.43 -16.20
N ASN A 97 -11.47 -3.79 -17.21
CA ASN A 97 -12.87 -3.40 -17.19
C ASN A 97 -13.87 -4.56 -17.44
N SER A 98 -13.42 -5.79 -17.75
CA SER A 98 -14.33 -6.89 -18.07
C SER A 98 -13.63 -8.27 -18.14
N PRO A 99 -14.21 -9.33 -17.55
CA PRO A 99 -15.49 -9.39 -16.82
C PRO A 99 -15.38 -8.83 -15.39
N LEU A 100 -16.54 -8.65 -14.73
CA LEU A 100 -16.57 -8.35 -13.31
C LEU A 100 -15.94 -9.48 -12.50
N PRO A 101 -15.26 -9.15 -11.40
CA PRO A 101 -14.71 -10.17 -10.52
C PRO A 101 -15.87 -10.99 -9.96
N SER A 102 -15.84 -12.29 -10.17
CA SER A 102 -16.99 -13.16 -9.86
C SER A 102 -16.61 -14.50 -9.23
N GLY A 103 -15.32 -14.86 -9.25
CA GLY A 103 -14.79 -16.05 -8.60
C GLY A 103 -14.26 -15.76 -7.20
N VAL A 104 -14.39 -16.75 -6.30
CA VAL A 104 -13.76 -16.74 -4.97
C VAL A 104 -12.25 -16.49 -5.10
N ASP A 105 -11.58 -17.22 -6.00
CA ASP A 105 -10.15 -17.08 -6.26
C ASP A 105 -9.77 -15.66 -6.68
N GLU A 106 -10.47 -15.09 -7.67
CA GLU A 106 -10.20 -13.75 -8.16
C GLU A 106 -10.42 -12.67 -7.08
N LEU A 107 -11.50 -12.77 -6.30
CA LEU A 107 -11.77 -11.82 -5.22
C LEU A 107 -10.71 -11.92 -4.12
N THR A 108 -10.28 -13.14 -3.76
CA THR A 108 -9.16 -13.35 -2.83
C THR A 108 -7.87 -12.70 -3.35
N LYS A 109 -7.55 -12.90 -4.63
CA LYS A 109 -6.38 -12.29 -5.29
C LYS A 109 -6.42 -10.76 -5.34
N ILE A 110 -7.62 -10.17 -5.44
CA ILE A 110 -7.81 -8.72 -5.35
C ILE A 110 -7.58 -8.25 -3.89
N SER A 111 -8.01 -9.05 -2.92
CA SER A 111 -7.88 -8.73 -1.50
C SER A 111 -6.44 -8.79 -0.99
N ASP A 112 -5.68 -9.81 -1.35
CA ASP A 112 -4.30 -10.01 -0.87
C ASP A 112 -3.23 -9.33 -1.74
N GLY A 113 -3.59 -8.94 -2.96
CA GLY A 113 -2.73 -8.23 -3.90
C GLY A 113 -2.20 -9.06 -5.06
N GLU A 114 -2.40 -10.38 -5.07
CA GLU A 114 -1.90 -11.27 -6.13
C GLU A 114 -2.40 -10.87 -7.52
N PHE A 115 -3.63 -10.37 -7.64
CA PHE A 115 -4.17 -9.85 -8.92
C PHE A 115 -3.26 -8.76 -9.52
N PHE A 116 -2.75 -7.85 -8.69
CA PHE A 116 -1.92 -6.74 -9.16
C PHE A 116 -0.50 -7.20 -9.47
N GLN A 117 0.01 -8.19 -8.72
CA GLN A 117 1.30 -8.83 -9.00
C GLN A 117 1.28 -9.58 -10.34
N GLU A 118 0.19 -10.27 -10.67
CA GLU A 118 -0.04 -10.89 -11.99
C GLU A 118 -0.06 -9.85 -13.14
N ARG A 119 -0.37 -8.59 -12.81
CA ARG A 119 -0.28 -7.43 -13.71
C ARG A 119 1.04 -6.66 -13.56
N TYR A 120 2.08 -7.28 -13.00
CA TYR A 120 3.41 -6.69 -12.85
C TYR A 120 3.47 -5.41 -11.97
N ILE A 121 2.49 -5.20 -11.09
CA ILE A 121 2.50 -4.12 -10.09
C ILE A 121 2.66 -4.76 -8.71
N THR A 122 3.89 -4.81 -8.20
CA THR A 122 4.23 -5.78 -7.15
C THR A 122 3.90 -5.33 -5.72
N ASN A 123 3.80 -4.01 -5.47
CA ASN A 123 3.57 -3.45 -4.13
C ASN A 123 2.25 -2.66 -4.00
N PHE A 124 1.28 -2.85 -4.89
CA PHE A 124 0.01 -2.12 -4.82
C PHE A 124 -0.72 -2.44 -3.51
N ILE A 125 -1.03 -3.73 -3.30
CA ILE A 125 -1.47 -4.31 -2.03
C ILE A 125 -0.43 -5.33 -1.60
N GLU A 126 -0.05 -5.25 -0.33
CA GLU A 126 0.72 -6.23 0.42
C GLU A 126 -0.18 -6.61 1.59
N GLU A 127 -0.22 -7.86 2.07
CA GLU A 127 -1.12 -8.31 3.17
C GLU A 127 -1.16 -7.34 4.38
N ASP A 128 -2.03 -6.33 4.31
CA ASP A 128 -2.03 -5.15 5.17
C ASP A 128 -3.06 -5.29 6.31
N PHE A 129 -3.35 -4.18 6.99
CA PHE A 129 -4.34 -4.13 8.06
C PHE A 129 -5.75 -4.51 7.62
N PHE A 130 -6.15 -4.19 6.39
CA PHE A 130 -7.50 -4.35 5.85
C PHE A 130 -7.72 -5.71 5.17
N THR A 131 -6.70 -6.57 5.13
CA THR A 131 -6.81 -7.97 4.64
C THR A 131 -7.46 -8.93 5.64
N TRP A 132 -7.90 -8.47 6.81
CA TRP A 132 -8.50 -9.31 7.85
C TRP A 132 -9.76 -10.08 7.40
N LEU A 133 -10.44 -9.64 6.34
CA LEU A 133 -11.58 -10.35 5.75
C LEU A 133 -11.18 -11.69 5.11
N LEU A 134 -9.88 -11.93 4.88
CA LEU A 134 -9.37 -13.22 4.43
C LEU A 134 -9.26 -14.26 5.56
N CYS A 135 -9.59 -13.87 6.80
CA CYS A 135 -9.64 -14.77 7.93
C CYS A 135 -10.70 -15.87 7.70
N PRO A 136 -10.35 -17.17 7.78
CA PRO A 136 -11.24 -18.27 7.40
C PRO A 136 -12.68 -18.23 7.98
N PRO A 137 -12.92 -17.82 9.24
CA PRO A 137 -14.27 -17.78 9.81
C PRO A 137 -15.22 -16.78 9.14
N VAL A 138 -14.71 -15.80 8.38
CA VAL A 138 -15.52 -14.75 7.71
C VAL A 138 -15.21 -14.60 6.22
N LEU A 139 -14.38 -15.49 5.66
CA LEU A 139 -13.90 -15.38 4.28
C LEU A 139 -15.05 -15.32 3.28
N ASP A 140 -15.97 -16.29 3.31
CA ASP A 140 -17.06 -16.37 2.34
C ASP A 140 -17.97 -15.12 2.39
N GLN A 141 -18.28 -14.63 3.59
CA GLN A 141 -19.09 -13.42 3.78
C GLN A 141 -18.33 -12.16 3.34
N GLY A 142 -17.04 -12.07 3.64
CA GLY A 142 -16.17 -10.98 3.19
C GLY A 142 -16.08 -10.89 1.67
N LEU A 143 -15.94 -12.03 1.00
CA LEU A 143 -15.93 -12.09 -0.47
C LEU A 143 -17.30 -11.76 -1.07
N ALA A 144 -18.40 -12.21 -0.46
CA ALA A 144 -19.75 -11.85 -0.89
C ALA A 144 -20.00 -10.33 -0.82
N LEU A 145 -19.51 -9.68 0.24
CA LEU A 145 -19.54 -8.23 0.38
C LEU A 145 -18.72 -7.52 -0.69
N MET A 146 -17.49 -8.00 -0.96
CA MET A 146 -16.67 -7.45 -2.03
C MET A 146 -17.34 -7.59 -3.40
N LEU A 147 -18.01 -8.72 -3.67
CA LEU A 147 -18.75 -8.92 -4.90
C LEU A 147 -19.91 -7.93 -5.03
N ALA A 148 -20.66 -7.67 -3.96
CA ALA A 148 -21.74 -6.69 -3.96
C ALA A 148 -21.23 -5.25 -4.19
N LEU A 149 -20.06 -4.91 -3.64
CA LEU A 149 -19.40 -3.64 -3.92
C LEU A 149 -18.93 -3.55 -5.37
N ALA A 150 -18.35 -4.63 -5.92
CA ALA A 150 -17.93 -4.70 -7.31
C ALA A 150 -19.12 -4.55 -8.28
N ASP A 151 -20.26 -5.18 -7.98
CA ASP A 151 -21.50 -5.04 -8.75
C ASP A 151 -22.01 -3.60 -8.72
N SER A 152 -21.99 -2.95 -7.55
CA SER A 152 -22.36 -1.54 -7.42
C SER A 152 -21.44 -0.62 -8.23
N LEU A 153 -20.13 -0.85 -8.17
CA LEU A 153 -19.12 -0.13 -8.96
C LEU A 153 -19.25 -0.38 -10.47
N SER A 154 -19.77 -1.53 -10.86
CA SER A 154 -19.93 -1.91 -12.27
C SER A 154 -20.88 -1.01 -13.05
N THR A 155 -21.70 -0.21 -12.36
CA THR A 155 -22.59 0.79 -12.99
C THR A 155 -21.81 1.94 -13.65
N TYR A 156 -20.56 2.14 -13.23
CA TYR A 156 -19.68 3.22 -13.68
C TYR A 156 -18.60 2.74 -14.66
N ASP A 157 -18.09 3.67 -15.48
CA ASP A 157 -16.88 3.48 -16.28
C ASP A 157 -15.65 3.92 -15.48
N LEU A 158 -15.06 2.97 -14.75
CA LEU A 158 -13.85 3.19 -13.97
C LEU A 158 -12.57 3.08 -14.83
N GLY A 159 -12.69 2.67 -16.09
CA GLY A 159 -11.58 2.69 -17.04
C GLY A 159 -11.11 4.09 -17.41
N SER A 160 -11.98 5.08 -17.28
CA SER A 160 -11.72 6.46 -17.65
C SER A 160 -11.84 7.43 -16.48
N CYS A 161 -11.88 6.92 -15.24
CA CYS A 161 -12.00 7.76 -14.06
C CYS A 161 -10.75 8.59 -13.77
N GLU A 162 -10.96 9.73 -13.11
CA GLU A 162 -9.89 10.63 -12.69
C GLU A 162 -9.18 10.09 -11.42
N PRO A 163 -7.88 10.37 -11.21
CA PRO A 163 -7.12 9.95 -10.03
C PRO A 163 -7.73 10.33 -8.68
N ASP A 164 -8.48 11.41 -8.64
CA ASP A 164 -9.12 11.93 -7.42
C ASP A 164 -10.53 11.37 -7.18
N VAL A 165 -10.97 10.37 -7.97
CA VAL A 165 -12.31 9.76 -7.89
C VAL A 165 -12.70 9.25 -6.49
N LEU A 166 -11.74 8.97 -5.61
CA LEU A 166 -11.97 8.55 -4.22
C LEU A 166 -11.81 9.67 -3.18
N LEU A 167 -11.39 10.88 -3.58
CA LEU A 167 -11.01 11.96 -2.67
C LEU A 167 -12.18 12.44 -1.81
N ASP A 168 -13.30 12.76 -2.44
CA ASP A 168 -14.48 13.25 -1.73
C ASP A 168 -15.13 12.16 -0.89
N LEU A 169 -15.01 10.90 -1.31
CA LEU A 169 -15.42 9.76 -0.51
C LEU A 169 -14.58 9.69 0.77
N TYR A 170 -13.25 9.75 0.68
CA TYR A 170 -12.34 9.79 1.83
C TYR A 170 -12.67 10.94 2.80
N LYS A 171 -12.88 12.16 2.29
CA LYS A 171 -13.26 13.34 3.09
C LYS A 171 -14.55 13.14 3.89
N ARG A 172 -15.52 12.37 3.38
CA ARG A 172 -16.80 12.12 4.09
C ARG A 172 -16.66 11.13 5.25
N PHE A 173 -15.63 10.29 5.25
CA PHE A 173 -15.42 9.27 6.28
C PHE A 173 -14.39 9.65 7.32
N VAL A 174 -13.35 10.38 6.91
CA VAL A 174 -12.33 10.87 7.83
C VAL A 174 -12.86 12.13 8.51
N PRO A 175 -13.00 12.15 9.85
CA PRO A 175 -13.41 13.36 10.57
C PRO A 175 -12.49 14.52 10.20
N GLU A 176 -13.04 15.74 10.08
CA GLU A 176 -12.18 16.91 9.92
C GLU A 176 -11.17 16.94 11.08
N PRO A 177 -9.87 17.08 10.79
CA PRO A 177 -8.89 17.24 11.85
C PRO A 177 -9.25 18.47 12.67
N LEU A 178 -9.09 18.38 14.00
CA LEU A 178 -9.20 19.53 14.90
C LEU A 178 -8.38 20.71 14.33
N GLU A 179 -8.86 21.94 14.54
CA GLU A 179 -8.24 23.15 13.96
C GLU A 179 -6.74 23.27 14.24
N ASP A 180 -6.26 22.67 15.33
CA ASP A 180 -4.85 22.66 15.74
C ASP A 180 -3.95 21.67 14.96
N ASN A 181 -4.46 20.92 13.98
CA ASN A 181 -3.65 20.01 13.15
C ASN A 181 -3.91 20.16 11.64
N PRO A 182 -3.48 21.27 11.02
CA PRO A 182 -3.71 21.57 9.60
C PRO A 182 -3.04 20.58 8.63
N SER A 183 -2.04 19.80 9.09
CA SER A 183 -1.30 18.82 8.26
C SER A 183 -2.16 17.69 7.68
N ARG A 184 -3.41 17.53 8.17
CA ARG A 184 -4.29 16.41 7.86
C ARG A 184 -5.49 16.75 6.97
N LYS A 185 -5.71 18.03 6.64
CA LYS A 185 -6.80 18.40 5.72
C LYS A 185 -6.46 17.90 4.30
N PRO A 186 -7.37 17.19 3.62
CA PRO A 186 -7.18 16.82 2.21
C PRO A 186 -6.93 18.04 1.34
N VAL A 187 -6.04 17.92 0.37
CA VAL A 187 -5.61 19.06 -0.45
C VAL A 187 -6.63 19.19 -1.59
N PRO A 188 -7.33 20.32 -1.74
CA PRO A 188 -8.21 20.51 -2.88
C PRO A 188 -7.41 20.41 -4.19
N GLU A 189 -8.00 19.80 -5.22
CA GLU A 189 -7.33 19.62 -6.52
C GLU A 189 -6.82 20.94 -7.09
N TRP A 190 -7.63 22.02 -7.00
CA TRP A 190 -7.23 23.35 -7.46
C TRP A 190 -5.97 23.87 -6.76
N LEU A 191 -5.77 23.53 -5.47
CA LEU A 191 -4.61 23.97 -4.70
C LEU A 191 -3.37 23.17 -5.10
N ALA A 192 -3.50 21.86 -5.30
CA ALA A 192 -2.43 21.04 -5.83
C ALA A 192 -2.05 21.48 -7.25
N GLY A 193 -3.04 21.78 -8.08
CA GLY A 193 -2.87 22.36 -9.41
C GLY A 193 -2.13 23.68 -9.37
N TYR A 194 -2.56 24.61 -8.51
CA TYR A 194 -1.95 25.94 -8.34
C TYR A 194 -0.50 25.85 -7.87
N VAL A 195 -0.20 25.08 -6.81
CA VAL A 195 1.16 24.91 -6.26
C VAL A 195 2.14 24.29 -7.26
N LEU A 196 1.64 23.53 -8.24
CA LEU A 196 2.44 22.89 -9.28
C LEU A 196 2.32 23.60 -10.64
N SER A 197 1.68 24.77 -10.70
CA SER A 197 1.43 25.53 -11.94
C SER A 197 2.48 26.60 -12.21
N GLU A 198 2.47 27.11 -13.45
CA GLU A 198 3.30 28.24 -13.92
C GLU A 198 3.08 29.54 -13.13
N GLU A 199 1.95 29.67 -12.43
CA GLU A 199 1.65 30.84 -11.59
C GLU A 199 2.49 30.89 -10.30
N THR A 200 3.19 29.79 -9.99
CA THR A 200 4.16 29.69 -8.91
C THR A 200 5.58 29.52 -9.47
N GLU A 201 6.62 29.96 -8.75
CA GLU A 201 8.04 29.68 -9.10
C GLU A 201 8.40 28.17 -9.03
N SER A 202 7.41 27.29 -8.90
CA SER A 202 7.53 25.86 -8.60
C SER A 202 6.86 24.99 -9.67
N LEU A 203 7.01 25.36 -10.95
CA LEU A 203 6.52 24.55 -12.06
C LEU A 203 7.18 23.16 -12.06
N VAL A 204 6.39 22.10 -12.03
CA VAL A 204 6.89 20.74 -12.28
C VAL A 204 7.18 20.61 -13.78
N ASN A 205 8.44 20.40 -14.12
CA ASN A 205 8.88 20.04 -15.47
C ASN A 205 9.02 18.51 -15.56
N PRO A 206 8.83 17.88 -16.73
CA PRO A 206 9.22 16.49 -17.03
C PRO A 206 10.56 16.01 -16.45
N ASP A 207 11.53 16.89 -16.28
CA ASP A 207 12.85 16.53 -15.75
C ASP A 207 12.95 16.60 -14.21
N HIS A 208 11.93 17.17 -13.54
CA HIS A 208 11.93 17.38 -12.09
C HIS A 208 11.54 16.12 -11.32
N SER A 209 12.28 15.88 -10.23
CA SER A 209 11.92 14.92 -9.19
C SER A 209 11.12 15.57 -8.07
N VAL A 210 10.04 14.92 -7.65
CA VAL A 210 9.06 15.40 -6.67
C VAL A 210 8.97 14.43 -5.49
N LEU A 211 9.12 14.94 -4.27
CA LEU A 211 8.86 14.21 -3.04
C LEU A 211 7.66 14.81 -2.30
N ALA A 212 6.66 13.99 -1.97
CA ALA A 212 5.58 14.35 -1.06
C ALA A 212 5.69 13.57 0.28
N PRO A 213 6.32 14.13 1.34
CA PRO A 213 6.61 13.41 2.58
C PRO A 213 5.39 13.20 3.50
N CYS A 214 4.26 13.83 3.17
CA CYS A 214 2.94 13.63 3.79
C CYS A 214 1.88 13.71 2.68
N CYS A 215 1.86 12.72 1.80
CA CYS A 215 1.10 12.79 0.56
C CYS A 215 -0.42 12.62 0.76
N GLY A 216 -0.85 12.09 1.91
CA GLY A 216 -2.20 11.60 2.19
C GLY A 216 -2.79 10.82 1.02
N THR A 217 -3.86 11.31 0.40
CA THR A 217 -4.55 10.63 -0.72
C THR A 217 -3.86 10.81 -2.07
N GLY A 218 -2.70 11.46 -2.12
CA GLY A 218 -1.83 11.45 -3.30
C GLY A 218 -2.11 12.53 -4.34
N GLU A 219 -2.86 13.58 -4.02
CA GLU A 219 -3.27 14.63 -4.99
C GLU A 219 -2.06 15.30 -5.66
N PHE A 220 -1.04 15.68 -4.89
CA PHE A 220 0.20 16.22 -5.43
C PHE A 220 0.96 15.22 -6.31
N LEU A 221 0.96 13.94 -5.92
CA LEU A 221 1.65 12.88 -6.67
C LEU A 221 0.95 12.64 -8.01
N ALA A 222 -0.38 12.46 -8.01
CA ALA A 222 -1.16 12.25 -9.21
C ALA A 222 -1.01 13.42 -10.20
N ARG A 223 -1.00 14.66 -9.70
CA ARG A 223 -0.75 15.85 -10.52
C ARG A 223 0.65 15.85 -11.11
N ALA A 224 1.69 15.57 -10.31
CA ALA A 224 3.07 15.51 -10.78
C ALA A 224 3.26 14.41 -11.84
N VAL A 225 2.73 13.21 -11.60
CA VAL A 225 2.73 12.07 -12.55
C VAL A 225 2.15 12.51 -13.90
N ARG A 226 0.97 13.16 -13.90
CA ARG A 226 0.31 13.62 -15.12
C ARG A 226 1.13 14.67 -15.87
N THR A 227 1.67 15.66 -15.15
CA THR A 227 2.48 16.72 -15.76
C THR A 227 3.74 16.17 -16.40
N ILE A 228 4.46 15.29 -15.69
CA ILE A 228 5.69 14.66 -16.19
C ILE A 228 5.36 13.74 -17.37
N LYS A 229 4.36 12.86 -17.23
CA LYS A 229 3.88 11.98 -18.31
C LYS A 229 3.58 12.75 -19.58
N HIS A 230 2.79 13.82 -19.48
CA HIS A 230 2.42 14.63 -20.64
C HIS A 230 3.64 15.21 -21.35
N GLY A 231 4.53 15.88 -20.60
CA GLY A 231 5.67 16.53 -21.22
C GLY A 231 6.77 15.57 -21.71
N LEU A 232 6.92 14.36 -21.13
CA LEU A 232 7.79 13.32 -21.69
C LEU A 232 7.24 12.77 -23.01
N LEU A 233 5.94 12.45 -23.07
CA LEU A 233 5.32 11.95 -24.29
C LEU A 233 5.30 13.01 -25.41
N GLU A 234 5.11 14.30 -25.09
CA GLU A 234 5.22 15.39 -26.08
C GLU A 234 6.63 15.54 -26.66
N ARG A 235 7.67 15.20 -25.89
CA ARG A 235 9.06 15.16 -26.36
C ARG A 235 9.37 13.94 -27.23
N GLY A 236 8.45 12.97 -27.29
CA GLY A 236 8.60 11.73 -28.06
C GLY A 236 9.32 10.61 -27.31
N GLU A 237 9.43 10.70 -25.98
CA GLU A 237 9.87 9.56 -25.15
C GLU A 237 8.86 8.41 -25.28
N ASP A 238 9.35 7.17 -25.30
CA ASP A 238 8.45 6.01 -25.37
C ASP A 238 7.78 5.73 -24.02
N ALA A 239 6.73 4.91 -24.06
CA ALA A 239 5.90 4.61 -22.89
C ALA A 239 6.67 3.89 -21.77
N PHE A 240 7.63 3.04 -22.12
CA PHE A 240 8.40 2.28 -21.14
C PHE A 240 9.36 3.19 -20.39
N ASP A 241 10.12 4.01 -21.11
CA ASP A 241 11.06 4.97 -20.51
C ASP A 241 10.30 6.04 -19.71
N THR A 242 9.15 6.51 -20.22
CA THR A 242 8.26 7.44 -19.51
C THR A 242 7.81 6.86 -18.17
N LEU A 243 7.37 5.59 -18.14
CA LEU A 243 6.94 4.93 -16.91
C LEU A 243 8.08 4.85 -15.88
N LEU A 244 9.26 4.38 -16.29
CA LEU A 244 10.40 4.23 -15.39
C LEU A 244 10.88 5.57 -14.83
N LEU A 245 10.91 6.62 -15.66
CA LEU A 245 11.26 7.98 -15.23
C LEU A 245 10.28 8.52 -14.19
N ILE A 246 8.97 8.35 -14.41
CA ILE A 246 7.94 8.80 -13.45
C ILE A 246 8.11 8.10 -12.09
N LEU A 247 8.28 6.78 -12.09
CA LEU A 247 8.43 5.98 -10.86
C LEU A 247 9.72 6.34 -10.10
N ASP A 248 10.76 6.77 -10.83
CA ASP A 248 11.99 7.25 -10.24
C ASP A 248 11.86 8.70 -9.71
N GLN A 249 11.15 9.58 -10.42
CA GLN A 249 11.07 11.00 -10.11
C GLN A 249 10.03 11.35 -9.04
N VAL A 250 8.85 10.71 -9.04
CA VAL A 250 7.71 11.12 -8.20
C VAL A 250 7.51 10.12 -7.08
N LYS A 251 7.87 10.49 -5.85
CA LYS A 251 7.80 9.62 -4.66
C LYS A 251 7.01 10.27 -3.53
N GLY A 252 6.36 9.47 -2.71
CA GLY A 252 5.66 9.99 -1.54
C GLY A 252 5.57 9.00 -0.39
N MET A 253 5.21 9.51 0.78
CA MET A 253 4.90 8.70 1.95
C MET A 253 3.79 9.34 2.77
N ASP A 254 3.09 8.53 3.55
CA ASP A 254 2.13 9.00 4.56
C ASP A 254 2.08 8.04 5.75
N THR A 255 1.61 8.54 6.89
CA THR A 255 1.45 7.74 8.12
C THR A 255 0.16 6.95 8.14
N GLN A 256 -0.86 7.32 7.37
CA GLN A 256 -2.18 6.72 7.47
C GLN A 256 -2.33 5.56 6.46
N PRO A 257 -2.58 4.31 6.92
CA PRO A 257 -2.69 3.15 6.03
C PRO A 257 -3.72 3.31 4.91
N LEU A 258 -4.91 3.83 5.23
CA LEU A 258 -5.94 4.08 4.22
C LEU A 258 -5.51 5.15 3.22
N ALA A 259 -4.87 6.23 3.68
CA ALA A 259 -4.44 7.31 2.80
C ALA A 259 -3.41 6.81 1.79
N VAL A 260 -2.43 6.01 2.24
CA VAL A 260 -1.44 5.35 1.36
C VAL A 260 -2.11 4.45 0.31
N THR A 261 -3.11 3.67 0.72
CA THR A 261 -3.88 2.81 -0.21
C THR A 261 -4.58 3.63 -1.30
N ILE A 262 -5.21 4.74 -0.91
CA ILE A 262 -5.86 5.65 -1.86
C ILE A 262 -4.82 6.36 -2.73
N ALA A 263 -3.70 6.82 -2.16
CA ALA A 263 -2.63 7.45 -2.93
C ALA A 263 -2.01 6.51 -3.97
N ARG A 264 -1.82 5.23 -3.65
CA ARG A 264 -1.40 4.21 -4.63
C ARG A 264 -2.44 4.06 -5.73
N THR A 265 -3.73 4.08 -5.40
CA THR A 265 -4.82 4.04 -6.38
C THR A 265 -4.79 5.27 -7.29
N SER A 266 -4.73 6.48 -6.72
CA SER A 266 -4.62 7.73 -7.48
C SER A 266 -3.36 7.77 -8.34
N TYR A 267 -2.23 7.29 -7.85
CA TYR A 267 -0.98 7.19 -8.62
C TYR A 267 -1.16 6.25 -9.82
N LEU A 268 -1.74 5.07 -9.59
CA LEU A 268 -2.04 4.09 -10.63
C LEU A 268 -2.96 4.66 -11.73
N LEU A 269 -4.04 5.32 -11.32
CA LEU A 269 -4.96 6.02 -12.24
C LEU A 269 -4.24 7.11 -13.04
N ALA A 270 -3.33 7.86 -12.40
CA ALA A 270 -2.56 8.91 -13.06
C ALA A 270 -1.57 8.37 -14.10
N LEU A 271 -1.00 7.17 -13.88
CA LEU A 271 -0.17 6.48 -14.88
C LEU A 271 -0.97 6.14 -16.14
N GLY A 272 -2.27 5.88 -16.03
CA GLY A 272 -3.14 5.67 -17.20
C GLY A 272 -2.71 4.47 -18.04
N ASP A 273 -2.62 4.66 -19.35
CA ASP A 273 -2.23 3.60 -20.30
C ASP A 273 -0.86 2.97 -20.05
N LEU A 274 0.06 3.67 -19.38
CA LEU A 274 1.41 3.17 -19.10
C LEU A 274 1.41 1.88 -18.27
N VAL A 275 0.34 1.63 -17.50
CA VAL A 275 0.17 0.44 -16.66
C VAL A 275 -0.97 -0.47 -17.12
N ARG A 276 -1.67 -0.12 -18.20
CA ARG A 276 -2.72 -0.96 -18.81
C ARG A 276 -2.20 -1.76 -19.99
N GLU A 277 -1.22 -1.22 -20.69
CA GLU A 277 -0.49 -1.93 -21.73
C GLU A 277 0.67 -2.75 -21.15
N PHE A 278 1.44 -3.43 -22.00
CA PHE A 278 2.60 -4.19 -21.54
C PHE A 278 3.65 -3.29 -20.90
N HIS A 279 4.06 -3.61 -19.68
CA HIS A 279 5.07 -2.89 -18.91
C HIS A 279 5.92 -3.86 -18.08
N PRO A 280 7.13 -3.47 -17.65
CA PRO A 280 7.95 -4.34 -16.79
C PRO A 280 7.34 -4.41 -15.37
N PRO A 281 7.82 -5.32 -14.51
CA PRO A 281 7.54 -5.23 -13.07
C PRO A 281 7.85 -3.85 -12.51
N VAL A 282 6.89 -3.24 -11.81
CA VAL A 282 7.00 -1.90 -11.23
C VAL A 282 6.55 -1.85 -9.78
N LEU A 283 7.18 -0.94 -9.04
CA LEU A 283 6.84 -0.56 -7.68
C LEU A 283 6.25 0.85 -7.69
N LEU A 284 5.04 1.02 -7.17
CA LEU A 284 4.46 2.33 -6.95
C LEU A 284 5.18 3.00 -5.75
N PRO A 285 5.85 4.14 -5.94
CA PRO A 285 6.75 4.73 -4.93
C PRO A 285 5.98 5.53 -3.87
N VAL A 286 4.98 4.91 -3.26
CA VAL A 286 4.15 5.48 -2.18
C VAL A 286 4.26 4.58 -0.95
N TYR A 287 4.84 5.09 0.14
CA TYR A 287 5.25 4.30 1.30
C TYR A 287 4.41 4.62 2.55
N LEU A 288 4.10 3.59 3.35
CA LEU A 288 3.56 3.76 4.70
C LEU A 288 4.67 4.08 5.69
N SER A 289 4.98 5.36 5.85
CA SER A 289 6.02 5.82 6.76
C SER A 289 5.90 7.31 7.07
N VAL A 290 6.75 7.80 7.97
CA VAL A 290 6.73 9.18 8.45
C VAL A 290 8.11 9.81 8.41
N ALA A 291 8.22 10.97 7.76
CA ALA A 291 9.48 11.69 7.69
C ALA A 291 9.95 12.23 9.06
N SER A 292 9.02 12.52 9.98
CA SER A 292 9.32 13.13 11.29
C SER A 292 9.89 12.16 12.33
N PHE A 293 9.72 10.86 12.14
CA PHE A 293 10.24 9.83 13.05
C PHE A 293 11.05 8.80 12.24
N PRO A 294 12.21 9.20 11.69
CA PRO A 294 13.07 8.25 11.00
C PRO A 294 13.54 7.18 12.00
N PRO A 295 13.74 5.93 11.54
CA PRO A 295 14.20 4.85 12.39
C PRO A 295 15.56 5.15 13.02
N MET A 296 15.79 4.62 14.23
CA MET A 296 17.02 4.87 14.97
C MET A 296 18.19 4.17 14.28
N ARG A 297 19.18 4.97 13.85
CA ARG A 297 20.41 4.47 13.23
C ARG A 297 21.47 4.23 14.30
N ASN A 298 21.74 2.97 14.60
CA ASN A 298 22.72 2.56 15.60
C ASN A 298 24.01 2.11 14.91
N GLN A 299 25.13 2.71 15.32
CA GLN A 299 26.45 2.13 15.07
C GLN A 299 26.67 1.07 16.15
N ASN A 300 26.27 -0.17 15.91
CA ASN A 300 26.25 -1.23 16.92
C ASN A 300 27.68 -1.72 17.26
N PRO A 301 28.34 -1.26 18.34
CA PRO A 301 29.74 -1.62 18.59
C PRO A 301 29.87 -3.07 19.08
N GLU A 302 28.78 -3.65 19.61
CA GLU A 302 28.75 -4.95 20.27
C GLU A 302 28.73 -6.12 19.28
N LEU A 303 28.25 -5.90 18.05
CA LEU A 303 28.30 -6.88 16.96
C LEU A 303 29.61 -6.79 16.13
N GLY A 304 30.62 -6.05 16.60
CA GLY A 304 31.94 -5.96 15.94
C GLY A 304 31.92 -5.22 14.58
N ASN A 305 31.00 -4.27 14.41
CA ASN A 305 30.45 -3.76 13.14
C ASN A 305 31.37 -3.57 11.91
N ALA A 306 30.84 -4.02 10.76
CA ALA A 306 31.24 -3.63 9.40
C ALA A 306 30.30 -2.57 8.77
N GLU A 307 29.02 -2.47 9.17
CA GLU A 307 28.05 -1.44 8.71
C GLU A 307 27.02 -1.04 9.80
N PRO A 308 26.36 0.13 9.70
CA PRO A 308 25.28 0.58 10.61
C PRO A 308 23.99 -0.25 10.49
N VAL A 309 23.17 -0.21 11.54
CA VAL A 309 21.88 -0.94 11.61
C VAL A 309 20.77 0.01 12.03
N TYR A 310 19.59 -0.14 11.43
CA TYR A 310 18.37 0.57 11.78
C TYR A 310 17.50 -0.28 12.68
N GLU A 311 17.05 0.29 13.80
CA GLU A 311 16.20 -0.37 14.77
C GLU A 311 14.75 0.11 14.66
N PHE A 312 13.82 -0.85 14.66
CA PHE A 312 12.38 -0.65 14.59
C PHE A 312 11.74 -1.33 15.80
N ILE A 313 11.02 -0.55 16.61
CA ILE A 313 10.42 -1.01 17.86
C ILE A 313 8.90 -0.92 17.73
N GLY A 314 8.23 -2.04 18.00
CA GLY A 314 6.78 -2.15 18.09
C GLY A 314 6.26 -1.69 19.45
N SER A 315 5.02 -2.08 19.78
CA SER A 315 4.40 -1.70 21.05
C SER A 315 4.71 -2.70 22.17
N GLU A 316 5.02 -3.95 21.83
CA GLU A 316 5.36 -4.99 22.79
C GLU A 316 6.88 -5.18 22.91
N PRO A 317 7.41 -5.64 24.06
CA PRO A 317 8.86 -5.79 24.27
C PRO A 317 9.57 -6.75 23.31
N GLU A 318 8.83 -7.73 22.79
CA GLU A 318 9.33 -8.73 21.82
C GLU A 318 9.31 -8.23 20.37
N GLU A 319 8.77 -7.05 20.11
CA GLU A 319 8.64 -6.47 18.77
C GLU A 319 9.82 -5.56 18.46
N VAL A 320 11.02 -6.13 18.44
CA VAL A 320 12.25 -5.41 18.08
C VAL A 320 12.82 -6.01 16.82
N PHE A 321 13.04 -5.18 15.80
CA PHE A 321 13.54 -5.59 14.50
C PHE A 321 14.73 -4.72 14.10
N HIS A 322 15.67 -5.35 13.42
CA HIS A 322 16.89 -4.72 12.95
C HIS A 322 17.04 -4.90 11.44
N ILE A 323 17.32 -3.81 10.73
CA ILE A 323 17.58 -3.85 9.28
C ILE A 323 18.95 -3.21 9.03
N PRO A 324 19.91 -3.92 8.38
CA PRO A 324 21.23 -3.36 8.10
C PRO A 324 21.13 -2.24 7.06
N GLU A 325 22.07 -1.30 7.09
CA GLU A 325 22.06 -0.11 6.21
C GLU A 325 22.02 -0.46 4.72
N SER A 326 22.78 -1.48 4.29
CA SER A 326 22.78 -1.99 2.92
C SER A 326 21.41 -2.46 2.42
N VAL A 327 20.54 -2.94 3.32
CA VAL A 327 19.16 -3.33 3.02
C VAL A 327 18.23 -2.11 3.12
N ALA A 328 18.31 -1.36 4.22
CA ALA A 328 17.43 -0.22 4.48
C ALA A 328 17.52 0.89 3.41
N LEU A 329 18.68 1.07 2.79
CA LEU A 329 18.91 2.07 1.75
C LEU A 329 18.53 1.61 0.33
N ASN A 330 18.17 0.33 0.14
CA ASN A 330 17.89 -0.24 -1.17
C ASN A 330 16.43 -0.74 -1.24
N PRO A 331 15.50 0.05 -1.82
CA PRO A 331 14.09 -0.31 -1.93
C PRO A 331 13.86 -1.62 -2.69
N VAL A 332 14.66 -1.89 -3.72
CA VAL A 332 14.57 -3.12 -4.52
C VAL A 332 15.01 -4.33 -3.70
N MET A 333 16.04 -4.18 -2.85
CA MET A 333 16.44 -5.23 -1.90
C MET A 333 15.36 -5.47 -0.85
N LEU A 334 14.76 -4.41 -0.29
CA LEU A 334 13.66 -4.53 0.66
C LEU A 334 12.49 -5.31 0.05
N ASP A 335 12.03 -4.91 -1.13
CA ASP A 335 10.97 -5.59 -1.87
C ASP A 335 11.30 -7.07 -2.09
N TRP A 336 12.48 -7.33 -2.63
CA TRP A 336 12.93 -8.69 -2.90
C TRP A 336 13.03 -9.58 -1.67
N LEU A 337 13.55 -9.07 -0.54
CA LEU A 337 13.69 -9.83 0.70
C LEU A 337 12.33 -10.12 1.34
N PHE A 338 11.53 -9.08 1.52
CA PHE A 338 10.26 -9.18 2.25
C PHE A 338 9.22 -9.99 1.47
N ASP A 339 9.28 -10.02 0.14
CA ASP A 339 8.42 -10.90 -0.67
C ASP A 339 8.76 -12.39 -0.52
N ARG A 340 9.93 -12.74 0.02
CA ARG A 340 10.35 -14.14 0.26
C ARG A 340 9.97 -14.62 1.66
N PHE A 341 9.93 -13.72 2.63
CA PHE A 341 9.67 -14.06 4.03
C PHE A 341 8.35 -14.82 4.27
N PRO A 342 7.24 -14.57 3.56
CA PRO A 342 6.00 -15.34 3.74
C PRO A 342 6.21 -16.86 3.63
N ASN A 343 7.09 -17.32 2.73
CA ASN A 343 7.38 -18.74 2.55
C ASN A 343 8.11 -19.34 3.77
N TYR A 344 8.99 -18.57 4.40
CA TYR A 344 9.72 -19.00 5.60
C TYR A 344 8.81 -18.98 6.84
N LEU A 345 7.96 -17.95 6.98
CA LEU A 345 6.95 -17.87 8.05
C LEU A 345 5.97 -19.06 7.99
N LYS A 346 5.35 -19.29 6.82
CA LYS A 346 4.45 -20.42 6.58
C LYS A 346 5.19 -21.76 6.73
N GLY A 347 6.43 -21.83 6.25
CA GLY A 347 7.30 -23.00 6.39
C GLY A 347 7.53 -23.39 7.84
N ALA A 348 7.90 -22.44 8.71
CA ALA A 348 8.08 -22.68 10.13
C ALA A 348 6.79 -23.19 10.78
N HIS A 349 5.66 -22.53 10.52
CA HIS A 349 4.35 -22.94 11.04
C HIS A 349 3.92 -24.34 10.60
N LEU A 350 4.27 -24.77 9.38
CA LEU A 350 3.98 -26.13 8.93
C LEU A 350 4.86 -27.18 9.61
N ARG A 351 6.14 -26.86 9.88
CA ARG A 351 7.09 -27.79 10.53
C ARG A 351 6.77 -28.07 11.98
N THR A 352 6.23 -27.09 12.73
CA THR A 352 5.82 -27.30 14.13
C THR A 352 4.72 -28.35 14.32
N ARG A 353 4.10 -28.83 13.23
CA ARG A 353 3.15 -29.96 13.28
C ARG A 353 3.81 -31.33 13.50
N GLY A 354 5.11 -31.45 13.25
CA GLY A 354 5.84 -32.73 13.34
C GLY A 354 7.19 -32.64 14.03
N GLU A 355 7.65 -31.44 14.38
CA GLU A 355 8.96 -31.16 15.00
C GLU A 355 8.75 -30.29 16.26
N ASP A 356 9.75 -30.27 17.15
CA ASP A 356 9.78 -29.28 18.24
C ASP A 356 9.83 -27.86 17.65
N THR A 357 9.27 -26.88 18.37
CA THR A 357 9.18 -25.51 17.87
C THR A 357 10.57 -24.90 17.63
N GLU A 358 11.53 -25.14 18.51
CA GLU A 358 12.88 -24.58 18.34
C GLU A 358 13.62 -25.24 17.16
N ASP A 359 13.48 -26.56 16.99
CA ASP A 359 14.06 -27.27 15.85
C ASP A 359 13.45 -26.78 14.51
N ALA A 360 12.13 -26.57 14.48
CA ALA A 360 11.41 -26.07 13.31
C ALA A 360 11.85 -24.65 12.94
N VAL A 361 11.98 -23.75 13.92
CA VAL A 361 12.45 -22.38 13.71
C VAL A 361 13.90 -22.41 13.23
N GLN A 362 14.79 -23.14 13.91
CA GLN A 362 16.20 -23.22 13.55
C GLN A 362 16.42 -23.75 12.14
N ALA A 363 15.68 -24.80 11.73
CA ALA A 363 15.78 -25.36 10.39
C ALA A 363 15.44 -24.34 9.29
N VAL A 364 14.40 -23.53 9.52
CA VAL A 364 13.97 -22.48 8.59
C VAL A 364 14.97 -21.33 8.54
N LEU A 365 15.53 -20.92 9.69
CA LEU A 365 16.55 -19.87 9.76
C LEU A 365 17.84 -20.30 9.05
N VAL A 366 18.30 -21.55 9.22
CA VAL A 366 19.46 -22.06 8.48
C VAL A 366 19.21 -22.04 6.96
N ALA A 367 18.02 -22.41 6.51
CA ALA A 367 17.67 -22.34 5.09
C ALA A 367 17.64 -20.89 4.58
N LEU A 368 17.12 -19.95 5.37
CA LEU A 368 17.09 -18.53 5.03
C LEU A 368 18.51 -17.95 4.98
N TYR A 369 19.36 -18.24 5.97
CA TYR A 369 20.75 -17.76 6.01
C TYR A 369 21.49 -18.14 4.73
N ASN A 370 21.41 -19.42 4.35
CA ASN A 370 22.05 -19.94 3.14
C ASN A 370 21.51 -19.24 1.88
N TYR A 371 20.21 -18.93 1.82
CA TYR A 371 19.61 -18.22 0.70
C TYR A 371 20.09 -16.76 0.60
N LEU A 372 20.19 -16.07 1.73
CA LEU A 372 20.60 -14.67 1.81
C LEU A 372 22.08 -14.48 1.43
N ALA A 373 22.95 -15.37 1.92
CA ALA A 373 24.39 -15.34 1.68
C ALA A 373 24.82 -15.94 0.32
N ALA A 374 23.95 -16.70 -0.36
CA ALA A 374 24.31 -17.35 -1.61
C ALA A 374 24.30 -16.37 -2.82
N PRO A 375 25.29 -16.47 -3.74
CA PRO A 375 25.27 -15.75 -5.02
C PRO A 375 24.07 -16.14 -5.87
N LYS A 376 23.51 -15.17 -6.60
CA LYS A 376 22.25 -15.34 -7.36
C LYS A 376 22.44 -15.10 -8.87
N PRO A 377 23.24 -15.93 -9.57
CA PRO A 377 23.74 -15.64 -10.93
C PRO A 377 22.67 -15.61 -12.04
N ARG A 378 21.43 -16.00 -11.76
CA ARG A 378 20.33 -16.10 -12.73
C ARG A 378 19.16 -15.16 -12.44
N THR A 379 19.31 -14.27 -11.48
CA THR A 379 18.26 -13.33 -11.06
C THR A 379 18.79 -11.90 -11.18
N PRO A 380 18.03 -10.97 -11.76
CA PRO A 380 18.43 -9.56 -11.90
C PRO A 380 18.39 -8.77 -10.58
N ILE A 381 18.42 -9.46 -9.43
CA ILE A 381 18.10 -8.93 -8.09
C ILE A 381 19.14 -9.47 -7.10
N PRO A 382 19.40 -8.76 -5.99
CA PRO A 382 20.66 -8.08 -5.77
C PRO A 382 21.74 -9.04 -5.24
N ASP A 383 22.97 -8.52 -5.17
CA ASP A 383 24.13 -9.26 -4.66
C ASP A 383 23.85 -9.96 -3.31
N PRO A 384 24.52 -11.09 -3.03
CA PRO A 384 24.41 -11.73 -1.72
C PRO A 384 24.71 -10.74 -0.60
N LEU A 385 23.96 -10.86 0.49
CA LEU A 385 24.22 -10.05 1.68
C LEU A 385 25.59 -10.39 2.25
N SER A 386 26.22 -9.40 2.90
CA SER A 386 27.41 -9.66 3.71
C SER A 386 27.06 -10.66 4.83
N PRO A 387 28.02 -11.42 5.38
CA PRO A 387 27.76 -12.31 6.52
C PRO A 387 27.09 -11.55 7.68
N PHE A 388 27.57 -10.33 7.97
CA PHE A 388 27.00 -9.45 8.99
C PHE A 388 25.55 -9.06 8.69
N ALA A 389 25.27 -8.54 7.49
CA ALA A 389 23.90 -8.17 7.10
C ALA A 389 22.96 -9.39 7.09
N THR A 390 23.49 -10.57 6.75
CA THR A 390 22.75 -11.82 6.80
C THR A 390 22.37 -12.18 8.23
N GLU A 391 23.29 -12.11 9.19
CA GLU A 391 23.03 -12.37 10.61
C GLU A 391 21.95 -11.42 11.16
N VAL A 392 22.07 -10.12 10.91
CA VAL A 392 21.06 -9.13 11.33
C VAL A 392 19.67 -9.45 10.76
N MET A 393 19.60 -9.82 9.47
CA MET A 393 18.33 -10.20 8.85
C MET A 393 17.78 -11.53 9.38
N ILE A 394 18.63 -12.43 9.87
CA ILE A 394 18.21 -13.70 10.49
C ILE A 394 17.62 -13.46 11.87
N ASP A 395 18.20 -12.58 12.68
CA ASP A 395 17.63 -12.18 13.97
C ASP A 395 16.24 -11.57 13.77
N THR A 396 16.10 -10.67 12.79
CA THR A 396 14.78 -10.10 12.42
C THR A 396 13.80 -11.16 11.93
N ALA A 397 14.26 -12.12 11.12
CA ALA A 397 13.42 -13.22 10.65
C ALA A 397 12.99 -14.14 11.79
N GLU A 398 13.84 -14.38 12.78
CA GLU A 398 13.50 -15.15 13.97
C GLU A 398 12.36 -14.48 14.75
N THR A 399 12.48 -13.18 15.04
CA THR A 399 11.42 -12.40 15.69
C THR A 399 10.11 -12.50 14.90
N LEU A 400 10.16 -12.31 13.57
CA LEU A 400 8.98 -12.42 12.71
C LEU A 400 8.36 -13.82 12.72
N ILE A 401 9.15 -14.88 12.70
CA ILE A 401 8.66 -16.27 12.79
C ILE A 401 7.98 -16.49 14.13
N ARG A 402 8.60 -16.07 15.25
CA ARG A 402 8.03 -16.24 16.59
C ARG A 402 6.72 -15.49 16.75
N LEU A 403 6.61 -14.27 16.21
CA LEU A 403 5.36 -13.53 16.17
C LEU A 403 4.30 -14.23 15.30
N TYR A 404 4.68 -14.70 14.10
CA TYR A 404 3.78 -15.41 13.20
C TYR A 404 3.23 -16.71 13.80
N LEU A 405 4.05 -17.46 14.55
CA LEU A 405 3.60 -18.68 15.23
C LEU A 405 2.54 -18.39 16.31
N LYS A 406 2.59 -17.22 16.96
CA LYS A 406 1.58 -16.78 17.94
C LYS A 406 0.34 -16.21 17.25
N GLN A 407 0.53 -15.41 16.21
CA GLN A 407 -0.49 -14.62 15.50
C GLN A 407 -0.21 -14.71 13.98
N PRO A 408 -0.84 -15.66 13.26
CA PRO A 408 -0.42 -16.05 11.90
C PRO A 408 -0.83 -15.04 10.81
N THR A 409 -0.18 -13.88 10.82
CA THR A 409 -0.36 -12.80 9.84
C THR A 409 0.99 -12.22 9.40
N THR A 410 1.05 -11.76 8.15
CA THR A 410 2.26 -11.15 7.59
C THR A 410 2.26 -9.63 7.67
N VAL A 411 1.31 -9.00 8.39
CA VAL A 411 1.19 -7.53 8.50
C VAL A 411 2.49 -6.83 8.95
N TRP A 412 3.33 -7.49 9.75
CA TRP A 412 4.66 -6.97 10.10
C TRP A 412 5.60 -6.82 8.91
N LEU A 413 5.51 -7.70 7.91
CA LEU A 413 6.29 -7.59 6.69
C LEU A 413 5.90 -6.32 5.92
N HIS A 414 4.61 -6.02 5.82
CA HIS A 414 4.13 -4.77 5.22
C HIS A 414 4.69 -3.54 5.95
N ILE A 415 4.66 -3.54 7.29
CA ILE A 415 5.20 -2.44 8.10
C ILE A 415 6.71 -2.27 7.88
N LEU A 416 7.50 -3.34 8.06
CA LEU A 416 8.96 -3.29 8.02
C LEU A 416 9.51 -3.02 6.62
N LYS A 417 8.81 -3.46 5.56
CA LYS A 417 9.18 -3.14 4.17
C LYS A 417 9.07 -1.64 3.88
N ASN A 418 8.09 -0.95 4.48
CA ASN A 418 7.85 0.48 4.26
C ASN A 418 8.60 1.37 5.26
N ALA A 419 8.92 0.87 6.45
CA ALA A 419 9.49 1.68 7.53
C ALA A 419 10.82 2.40 7.18
N PRO A 420 11.75 1.82 6.39
CA PRO A 420 12.98 2.50 5.95
C PRO A 420 12.80 3.64 4.94
N ALA A 421 11.58 3.88 4.41
CA ALA A 421 11.35 4.86 3.35
C ALA A 421 11.94 6.26 3.60
N PRO A 422 11.83 6.87 4.80
CA PRO A 422 12.42 8.16 5.10
C PRO A 422 13.95 8.17 4.94
N VAL A 423 14.60 7.04 5.24
CA VAL A 423 16.05 6.91 5.20
C VAL A 423 16.55 6.85 3.77
N HIS A 424 16.00 5.96 2.94
CA HIS A 424 16.48 5.83 1.57
C HIS A 424 16.05 7.01 0.69
N LEU A 425 14.89 7.64 0.97
CA LEU A 425 14.48 8.86 0.26
C LEU A 425 15.37 10.05 0.62
N ALA A 426 15.86 10.14 1.85
CA ALA A 426 16.79 11.19 2.27
C ALA A 426 18.18 11.10 1.59
N GLN A 427 18.54 9.96 0.99
CA GLN A 427 19.79 9.83 0.21
C GLN A 427 19.72 10.54 -1.16
N ARG A 428 18.52 10.88 -1.62
CA ARG A 428 18.29 11.51 -2.91
C ARG A 428 17.99 12.99 -2.74
N LYS A 429 18.52 13.81 -3.66
CA LYS A 429 18.06 15.19 -3.84
C LYS A 429 16.82 15.19 -4.73
N PHE A 430 15.76 15.83 -4.25
CA PHE A 430 14.57 16.09 -5.03
C PHE A 430 14.56 17.55 -5.46
N ASP A 431 14.16 17.81 -6.70
CA ASP A 431 14.03 19.18 -7.22
C ASP A 431 12.90 19.91 -6.51
N MET A 432 11.85 19.17 -6.10
CA MET A 432 10.70 19.71 -5.39
C MET A 432 10.31 18.82 -4.21
N VAL A 433 10.11 19.44 -3.03
CA VAL A 433 9.49 18.79 -1.88
C VAL A 433 8.16 19.49 -1.61
N VAL A 434 7.07 18.79 -1.92
CA VAL A 434 5.71 19.33 -1.83
C VAL A 434 5.04 18.75 -0.60
N SER A 435 4.60 19.60 0.31
CA SER A 435 3.97 19.13 1.52
C SER A 435 2.80 20.02 1.90
N ARG A 436 1.88 19.43 2.65
CA ARG A 436 0.79 20.13 3.33
C ARG A 436 1.31 21.16 4.35
N PHE A 437 2.58 21.08 4.72
CA PHE A 437 3.27 22.08 5.52
C PHE A 437 3.62 23.32 4.67
N LEU A 438 2.76 24.34 4.68
CA LEU A 438 3.25 25.71 4.55
C LEU A 438 4.05 26.01 5.82
N ARG A 439 5.36 26.24 5.67
CA ARG A 439 6.29 26.57 6.76
C ARG A 439 5.69 27.64 7.69
N SER A 440 5.78 27.41 9.00
CA SER A 440 6.34 28.46 9.86
C SER A 440 7.84 28.21 9.95
N ALA A 441 8.61 29.24 9.58
CA ALA A 441 10.06 29.29 9.61
C ALA A 441 10.66 29.01 11.00
#